data_AF-A0A812L4V3-F1
#
_entry.id   AF-A0A812L4V3-F1
#
_cell.length_a   1.000
_cell.length_b   1.000
_cell.length_c   1.000
_cell.angle_alpha   90.00
_cell.angle_beta   90.00
_cell.angle_gamma   90.00
#
_symmetry.space_group_name_H-M   'P 1'
#
loop_
_entity.id
_entity.type
_entity.pdbx_description
1 polymer ?
#
loop_
_entity_poly.entity_id
_entity_poly.type
_entity_poly.pdbx_seq_one_letter_code
_entity_poly.pdbx_strand_id
1 'polypeptide(L)'
;DDTEDQQPGGSDAEAAEGDPDNDNEDEEQEHAARDGGGREGAAGDQARPKTKTELQKLRESFQNTLHLCGHFYADRILQREMRMVSIACRPLRMSYSETLKLQGSQAGSVEFRAARASGAWFKTVMATLGLIHDTSGLERFGVTVSASAAAVADNDNLQTESWFMEECDLVATFWKLLVELASSRCWSQVQFSTLLPSALAAVLHEDNGPGSLAQHLLLQLRDVWNAVVKAEQASSTDSRMPPSAKAELKRVLLDLGWNRVQVSREAMLECAAAGWQASHPQVQAQATALFAGPAQTKQLEDLFAHLASVARASSLPTYFTVDDDDRSRVPMWVWNSKLVDSEWKRYMVKVAHPLEVPADLRGYGIVLQRIGPAENIVKGALQSGIFLSKAQLQKLQTEYKFELPGKGCGSGKGGNLVKLDYADRLLTYMFGAELPQLERKRMLSFLLGKAWNRLGKGAKHAQEILQAFKSLDPQDQPTFTELAAVAADEEKLTNVRSKRVDIKAVHASPAHLTSKELAGLLPQGKGFTCRFNRHPVEQRYQVFVFHAATGISAGFIKLLPASS
;
A
#
# COMPACT_ATOMS: atom_id res chain seq x y z
N ASP A 1 36.64 56.87 26.37
CA ASP A 1 36.08 56.17 27.55
C ASP A 1 34.69 55.78 27.18
N ASP A 2 34.66 54.58 26.59
CA ASP A 2 33.79 54.23 25.50
C ASP A 2 32.62 53.38 26.02
N THR A 3 31.41 53.86 25.73
CA THR A 3 30.18 53.08 25.78
C THR A 3 29.98 52.39 24.43
N GLU A 4 30.13 51.07 24.40
CA GLU A 4 29.69 50.22 23.29
C GLU A 4 28.39 49.50 23.66
N ASP A 5 27.32 49.91 23.00
CA ASP A 5 26.04 49.20 22.88
C ASP A 5 26.25 47.91 22.06
N GLN A 6 26.02 46.75 22.68
CA GLN A 6 25.90 45.48 21.95
C GLN A 6 24.42 45.16 21.71
N GLN A 7 23.99 45.31 20.46
CA GLN A 7 22.75 44.73 19.95
C GLN A 7 22.86 43.20 19.87
N PRO A 8 21.83 42.44 20.27
CA PRO A 8 21.78 41.01 19.98
C PRO A 8 21.40 40.81 18.51
N GLY A 9 22.29 40.15 17.77
CA GLY A 9 22.10 39.76 16.38
C GLY A 9 20.88 38.86 16.20
N GLY A 10 20.04 39.22 15.22
CA GLY A 10 18.97 38.37 14.72
C GLY A 10 19.57 37.15 14.03
N SER A 11 19.21 35.96 14.51
CA SER A 11 19.44 34.71 13.82
C SER A 11 18.31 34.49 12.81
N ASP A 12 18.63 34.57 11.52
CA ASP A 12 17.77 34.12 10.44
C ASP A 12 17.57 32.59 10.56
N ALA A 13 16.40 32.19 11.03
CA ALA A 13 15.95 30.81 10.97
C ALA A 13 15.42 30.55 9.56
N GLU A 14 16.25 29.91 8.73
CA GLU A 14 15.85 29.34 7.45
C GLU A 14 14.70 28.35 7.67
N ALA A 15 13.57 28.63 7.03
CA ALA A 15 12.42 27.73 6.99
C ALA A 15 12.79 26.50 6.16
N ALA A 16 12.91 25.35 6.83
CA ALA A 16 13.05 24.06 6.17
C ALA A 16 11.79 23.77 5.34
N GLU A 17 11.97 23.68 4.03
CA GLU A 17 10.98 23.21 3.08
C GLU A 17 10.60 21.76 3.43
N GLY A 18 9.30 21.52 3.58
CA GLY A 18 8.75 20.23 3.97
C GLY A 18 8.91 19.18 2.86
N ASP A 19 9.48 18.04 3.24
CA ASP A 19 9.60 16.84 2.43
C ASP A 19 8.20 16.20 2.22
N PRO A 20 7.74 15.98 0.97
CA PRO A 20 6.45 15.36 0.71
C PRO A 20 6.57 13.83 0.69
N ASP A 21 6.68 13.22 1.87
CA ASP A 21 6.62 11.76 2.00
C ASP A 21 5.16 11.26 2.03
N ASN A 22 4.77 10.63 0.92
CA ASN A 22 4.46 9.19 0.88
C ASN A 22 3.40 8.63 1.86
N ASP A 23 2.13 9.01 1.66
CA ASP A 23 0.98 8.30 2.26
C ASP A 23 0.30 7.37 1.24
N ASN A 24 0.63 6.09 1.29
CA ASN A 24 -0.18 4.99 0.76
C ASN A 24 -1.11 4.51 1.89
N GLU A 25 -2.27 5.16 2.04
CA GLU A 25 -3.36 4.67 2.89
C GLU A 25 -4.58 4.33 2.02
N ASP A 26 -4.76 3.01 1.87
CA ASP A 26 -5.97 2.21 1.88
C ASP A 26 -7.28 2.71 1.23
N GLU A 27 -7.73 1.93 0.24
CA GLU A 27 -9.07 1.97 -0.35
C GLU A 27 -10.11 1.34 0.60
N GLU A 28 -10.79 2.16 1.40
CA GLU A 28 -12.06 1.76 2.04
C GLU A 28 -13.20 1.78 1.02
N GLN A 29 -13.83 0.60 0.81
CA GLN A 29 -15.06 0.44 0.04
C GLN A 29 -16.28 0.84 0.89
N GLU A 30 -16.89 1.99 0.59
CA GLU A 30 -18.21 2.33 1.12
C GLU A 30 -19.35 1.90 0.18
N HIS A 31 -20.22 1.05 0.72
CA HIS A 31 -21.56 0.78 0.22
C HIS A 31 -22.49 1.95 0.59
N ALA A 32 -22.74 2.88 -0.35
CA ALA A 32 -23.75 3.92 -0.16
C ALA A 32 -25.16 3.40 -0.51
N ALA A 33 -26.02 3.40 0.51
CA ALA A 33 -27.46 3.21 0.39
C ALA A 33 -28.08 4.37 -0.41
N ARG A 34 -28.99 4.04 -1.32
CA ARG A 34 -29.86 4.97 -2.03
C ARG A 34 -30.90 5.50 -1.05
N ASP A 35 -30.90 6.80 -0.82
CA ASP A 35 -32.13 7.50 -0.42
C ASP A 35 -32.35 8.68 -1.36
N GLY A 36 -33.57 8.74 -1.91
CA GLY A 36 -33.95 9.61 -3.02
C GLY A 36 -34.96 10.64 -2.55
N GLY A 37 -34.54 11.90 -2.50
CA GLY A 37 -35.42 13.06 -2.34
C GLY A 37 -35.02 14.13 -3.35
N GLY A 38 -35.82 14.27 -4.41
CA GLY A 38 -35.58 15.23 -5.49
C GLY A 38 -35.85 16.67 -5.05
N ARG A 39 -34.89 17.56 -5.31
CA ARG A 39 -35.08 19.00 -5.42
C ARG A 39 -34.51 19.46 -6.76
N GLU A 40 -35.37 20.03 -7.60
CA GLU A 40 -35.01 20.61 -8.89
C GLU A 40 -34.68 22.11 -8.76
N GLY A 41 -33.56 22.52 -9.37
CA GLY A 41 -33.48 23.77 -10.14
C GLY A 41 -32.67 24.93 -9.56
N ALA A 42 -31.38 25.03 -9.92
CA ALA A 42 -30.80 26.13 -10.74
C ALA A 42 -29.26 26.18 -10.62
N ALA A 43 -28.59 26.24 -11.78
CA ALA A 43 -27.14 26.42 -11.99
C ALA A 43 -26.19 25.34 -11.41
N GLY A 44 -26.11 24.21 -12.13
CA GLY A 44 -24.91 23.38 -12.18
C GLY A 44 -24.56 22.64 -10.90
N ASP A 45 -25.39 21.66 -10.52
CA ASP A 45 -25.17 20.71 -9.43
C ASP A 45 -24.02 19.73 -9.78
N GLN A 46 -22.82 20.27 -10.01
CA GLN A 46 -21.62 19.44 -10.09
C GLN A 46 -21.45 18.83 -8.71
N ALA A 47 -21.62 17.51 -8.64
CA ALA A 47 -21.51 16.75 -7.40
C ALA A 47 -20.27 17.20 -6.63
N ARG A 48 -20.48 17.69 -5.40
CA ARG A 48 -19.39 18.13 -4.53
C ARG A 48 -18.36 17.01 -4.41
N PRO A 49 -17.06 17.29 -4.56
CA PRO A 49 -16.05 16.26 -4.41
C PRO A 49 -16.09 15.72 -2.98
N LYS A 50 -16.42 14.43 -2.84
CA LYS A 50 -16.43 13.70 -1.58
C LYS A 50 -15.09 13.00 -1.34
N THR A 51 -14.29 12.80 -2.38
CA THR A 51 -13.00 12.11 -2.31
C THR A 51 -11.84 13.00 -2.77
N LYS A 52 -10.62 12.69 -2.32
CA LYS A 52 -9.38 13.35 -2.78
C LYS A 52 -9.24 13.28 -4.30
N THR A 53 -9.61 12.15 -4.91
CA THR A 53 -9.59 11.95 -6.36
C THR A 53 -10.60 12.86 -7.07
N GLU A 54 -11.79 13.04 -6.52
CA GLU A 54 -12.78 13.98 -7.07
C GLU A 54 -12.33 15.44 -6.90
N LEU A 55 -11.70 15.79 -5.78
CA LEU A 55 -11.13 17.12 -5.56
C LEU A 55 -10.00 17.40 -6.57
N GLN A 56 -9.17 16.40 -6.85
CA GLN A 56 -8.10 16.51 -7.85
C GLN A 56 -8.68 16.68 -9.26
N LYS A 57 -9.72 15.92 -9.63
CA LYS A 57 -10.45 16.12 -10.90
C LYS A 57 -11.10 17.49 -10.99
N LEU A 58 -11.68 17.98 -9.90
CA LEU A 58 -12.23 19.33 -9.83
C LEU A 58 -11.11 20.36 -10.03
N ARG A 59 -9.96 20.20 -9.37
CA ARG A 59 -8.79 21.07 -9.54
C ARG A 59 -8.30 21.11 -10.98
N GLU A 60 -8.26 19.97 -11.66
CA GLU A 60 -7.89 19.87 -13.09
C GLU A 60 -8.89 20.56 -14.02
N SER A 61 -10.14 20.79 -13.58
CA SER A 61 -11.14 21.51 -14.37
C SER A 61 -10.97 23.04 -14.36
N PHE A 62 -10.13 23.59 -13.47
CA PHE A 62 -9.83 25.02 -13.41
C PHE A 62 -8.46 25.33 -14.00
N GLN A 63 -8.36 26.47 -14.69
CA GLN A 63 -7.12 26.92 -15.34
C GLN A 63 -5.96 27.11 -14.35
N ASN A 64 -6.26 27.48 -13.10
CA ASN A 64 -5.29 27.70 -12.03
C ASN A 64 -5.97 27.66 -10.66
N THR A 65 -5.15 27.63 -9.60
CA THR A 65 -5.62 27.62 -8.20
C THR A 65 -6.47 28.86 -7.86
N LEU A 66 -6.21 30.01 -8.46
CA LEU A 66 -6.97 31.24 -8.17
C LEU A 66 -8.42 31.13 -8.68
N HIS A 67 -8.65 30.52 -9.85
CA HIS A 67 -9.99 30.26 -10.38
C HIS A 67 -10.74 29.22 -9.54
N LEU A 68 -10.06 28.16 -9.10
CA LEU A 68 -10.64 27.19 -8.15
C LEU A 68 -11.04 27.87 -6.84
N CYS A 69 -10.18 28.72 -6.29
CA CYS A 69 -10.51 29.53 -5.11
C CYS A 69 -11.71 30.44 -5.39
N GLY A 70 -11.74 31.13 -6.53
CA GLY A 70 -12.88 31.96 -6.94
C GLY A 70 -14.19 31.19 -7.02
N HIS A 71 -14.15 29.95 -7.51
CA HIS A 71 -15.31 29.04 -7.53
C HIS A 71 -15.77 28.66 -6.12
N PHE A 72 -14.86 28.29 -5.23
CA PHE A 72 -15.20 28.02 -3.83
C PHE A 72 -15.70 29.27 -3.08
N TYR A 73 -15.19 30.45 -3.42
CA TYR A 73 -15.70 31.71 -2.92
C TYR A 73 -17.03 32.12 -3.56
N ALA A 74 -17.52 31.48 -4.61
CA ALA A 74 -18.86 31.71 -5.13
C ALA A 74 -19.93 30.84 -4.42
N ASP A 75 -19.54 29.66 -3.93
CA ASP A 75 -20.45 28.75 -3.22
C ASP A 75 -20.71 29.20 -1.77
N ARG A 76 -21.92 29.73 -1.53
CA ARG A 76 -22.36 30.22 -0.22
C ARG A 76 -22.45 29.13 0.84
N ILE A 77 -22.79 27.90 0.44
CA ILE A 77 -22.91 26.79 1.38
C ILE A 77 -21.51 26.33 1.78
N LEU A 78 -20.59 26.21 0.82
CA LEU A 78 -19.20 25.89 1.13
C LEU A 78 -18.55 26.96 2.02
N GLN A 79 -18.78 28.25 1.75
CA GLN A 79 -18.30 29.33 2.64
C GLN A 79 -18.80 29.14 4.07
N ARG A 80 -20.08 28.77 4.24
CA ARG A 80 -20.71 28.51 5.54
C ARG A 80 -20.05 27.34 6.24
N GLU A 81 -19.87 26.21 5.54
CA GLU A 81 -19.20 25.01 6.05
C GLU A 81 -17.74 25.30 6.42
N MET A 82 -16.99 26.04 5.61
CA MET A 82 -15.61 26.44 5.90
C MET A 82 -15.52 27.30 7.16
N ARG A 83 -16.46 28.23 7.38
CA ARG A 83 -16.52 29.03 8.61
C ARG A 83 -16.84 28.17 9.82
N MET A 84 -17.79 27.26 9.68
CA MET A 84 -18.18 26.30 10.71
C MET A 84 -16.97 25.45 11.15
N VAL A 85 -16.24 24.86 10.20
CA VAL A 85 -15.01 24.07 10.46
C VAL A 85 -13.91 24.95 11.09
N SER A 86 -13.69 26.15 10.55
CA SER A 86 -12.68 27.08 11.07
C SER A 86 -12.92 27.45 12.54
N ILE A 87 -14.19 27.70 12.91
CA ILE A 87 -14.60 28.00 14.28
C ILE A 87 -14.47 26.75 15.16
N ALA A 88 -15.01 25.61 14.70
CA ALA A 88 -14.95 24.33 15.43
C ALA A 88 -13.51 23.91 15.77
N CYS A 89 -12.58 24.08 14.84
CA CYS A 89 -11.18 23.69 15.00
C CYS A 89 -10.34 24.69 15.82
N ARG A 90 -10.87 25.88 16.17
CA ARG A 90 -10.10 26.94 16.85
C ARG A 90 -9.45 26.46 18.16
N PRO A 91 -10.16 25.80 19.11
CA PRO A 91 -9.54 25.35 20.36
C PRO A 91 -8.44 24.31 20.14
N LEU A 92 -8.65 23.38 19.20
CA LEU A 92 -7.66 22.37 18.82
C LEU A 92 -6.41 23.00 18.23
N ARG A 93 -6.57 23.96 17.31
CA ARG A 93 -5.46 24.69 16.69
C ARG A 93 -4.65 25.45 17.73
N MET A 94 -5.29 26.17 18.64
CA MET A 94 -4.60 26.90 19.71
C MET A 94 -3.80 25.93 20.61
N SER A 95 -4.43 24.85 21.08
CA SER A 95 -3.75 23.81 21.88
C SER A 95 -2.57 23.18 21.13
N TYR A 96 -2.69 22.96 19.82
CA TYR A 96 -1.63 22.41 19.00
C TYR A 96 -0.47 23.40 18.85
N SER A 97 -0.73 24.67 18.56
CA SER A 97 0.31 25.70 18.48
C SER A 97 1.03 25.90 19.82
N GLU A 98 0.33 25.87 20.94
CA GLU A 98 0.93 25.89 22.28
C GLU A 98 1.81 24.66 22.51
N THR A 99 1.34 23.48 22.10
CA THR A 99 2.10 22.22 22.20
C THR A 99 3.40 22.29 21.41
N LEU A 100 3.37 22.77 20.16
CA LEU A 100 4.57 22.89 19.33
C LEU A 100 5.62 23.82 19.95
N LYS A 101 5.19 24.91 20.59
CA LYS A 101 6.10 25.82 21.29
C LYS A 101 6.79 25.14 22.47
N LEU A 102 6.06 24.34 23.25
CA LEU A 102 6.63 23.60 24.38
C LEU A 102 7.60 22.50 23.93
N GLN A 103 7.28 21.80 22.85
CA GLN A 103 8.10 20.69 22.34
C GLN A 103 9.44 21.13 21.74
N GLY A 104 9.71 22.43 21.59
CA GLY A 104 11.00 22.95 21.13
C GLY A 104 12.17 22.69 22.10
N SER A 105 11.91 22.22 23.33
CA SER A 105 12.93 21.86 24.30
C SER A 105 12.64 20.53 24.99
N GLN A 106 13.68 19.93 25.59
CA GLN A 106 13.54 18.73 26.40
C GLN A 106 12.64 18.97 27.63
N ALA A 107 12.81 20.11 28.30
CA ALA A 107 12.00 20.48 29.47
C ALA A 107 10.53 20.67 29.09
N GLY A 108 10.25 21.39 28.00
CA GLY A 108 8.88 21.58 27.53
C GLY A 108 8.26 20.30 26.96
N SER A 109 9.05 19.34 26.48
CA SER A 109 8.57 18.00 26.14
C SER A 109 8.12 17.21 27.38
N VAL A 110 8.89 17.28 28.47
CA VAL A 110 8.48 16.71 29.77
C VAL A 110 7.18 17.34 30.25
N GLU A 111 7.14 18.67 30.31
CA GLU A 111 5.98 19.45 30.76
C GLU A 111 4.73 19.10 29.93
N PHE A 112 4.89 19.05 28.60
CA PHE A 112 3.82 18.64 27.71
C PHE A 112 3.29 17.24 28.04
N ARG A 113 4.16 16.25 28.24
CA ARG A 113 3.75 14.87 28.56
C ARG A 113 3.07 14.79 29.93
N ALA A 114 3.61 15.50 30.92
CA ALA A 114 3.03 15.58 32.26
C ALA A 114 1.63 16.20 32.24
N ALA A 115 1.46 17.34 31.56
CA ALA A 115 0.18 18.01 31.40
C ALA A 115 -0.87 17.13 30.69
N ARG A 116 -0.45 16.34 29.69
CA ARG A 116 -1.34 15.40 29.00
C ARG A 116 -1.76 14.26 29.91
N ALA A 117 -0.82 13.68 30.65
CA ALA A 117 -1.11 12.62 31.61
C ALA A 117 -2.01 13.09 32.76
N SER A 118 -1.92 14.37 33.15
CA SER A 118 -2.81 14.98 34.15
C SER A 118 -4.17 15.42 33.61
N GLY A 119 -4.46 15.20 32.33
CA GLY A 119 -5.77 15.49 31.75
C GLY A 119 -5.97 16.92 31.25
N ALA A 120 -4.92 17.74 31.15
CA ALA A 120 -5.01 19.13 30.67
C ALA A 120 -5.66 19.24 29.27
N TRP A 121 -5.56 18.20 28.46
CA TRP A 121 -6.20 18.10 27.15
C TRP A 121 -7.73 18.15 27.19
N PHE A 122 -8.35 17.78 28.32
CA PHE A 122 -9.79 17.79 28.48
C PHE A 122 -10.35 19.22 28.48
N LYS A 123 -9.56 20.22 28.90
CA LYS A 123 -9.92 21.63 28.75
C LYS A 123 -10.20 22.00 27.29
N THR A 124 -9.41 21.45 26.35
CA THR A 124 -9.65 21.68 24.92
C THR A 124 -10.95 21.03 24.46
N VAL A 125 -11.28 19.83 24.96
CA VAL A 125 -12.56 19.16 24.67
C VAL A 125 -13.74 20.00 25.14
N MET A 126 -13.70 20.48 26.39
CA MET A 126 -14.74 21.35 26.95
C MET A 126 -14.83 22.67 26.20
N ALA A 127 -13.70 23.26 25.83
CA ALA A 127 -13.67 24.49 25.03
C ALA A 127 -14.28 24.27 23.63
N THR A 128 -14.05 23.12 22.99
CA THR A 128 -14.66 22.76 21.71
C THR A 128 -16.17 22.63 21.86
N LEU A 129 -16.67 21.86 22.83
CA LEU A 129 -18.11 21.70 23.05
C LEU A 129 -18.78 23.03 23.43
N GLY A 130 -18.09 23.86 24.21
CA GLY A 130 -18.57 25.19 24.61
C GLY A 130 -18.76 26.17 23.46
N LEU A 131 -18.23 25.90 22.26
CA LEU A 131 -18.43 26.75 21.08
C LEU A 131 -19.90 26.83 20.64
N ILE A 132 -20.75 25.90 21.07
CA ILE A 132 -22.20 26.01 20.83
C ILE A 132 -22.83 27.24 21.51
N HIS A 133 -22.16 27.79 22.52
CA HIS A 133 -22.55 29.00 23.22
C HIS A 133 -21.79 30.26 22.74
N ASP A 134 -20.89 30.14 21.76
CA ASP A 134 -20.16 31.26 21.18
C ASP A 134 -21.04 32.00 20.16
N THR A 135 -21.85 32.94 20.64
CA THR A 135 -22.76 33.75 19.82
C THR A 135 -22.05 34.42 18.64
N SER A 136 -20.85 34.96 18.86
CA SER A 136 -20.03 35.58 17.82
C SER A 136 -19.57 34.58 16.75
N GLY A 137 -19.36 33.32 17.15
CA GLY A 137 -19.08 32.21 16.25
C GLY A 137 -20.30 31.84 15.41
N LEU A 138 -21.46 31.67 16.06
CA LEU A 138 -22.74 31.33 15.43
C LEU A 138 -23.13 32.36 14.35
N GLU A 139 -23.04 33.66 14.67
CA GLU A 139 -23.33 34.75 13.73
C GLU A 139 -22.45 34.69 12.46
N ARG A 140 -21.16 34.32 12.60
CA ARG A 140 -20.21 34.30 11.48
C ARG A 140 -20.59 33.28 10.40
N PHE A 141 -21.21 32.17 10.77
CA PHE A 141 -21.71 31.19 9.81
C PHE A 141 -23.22 31.33 9.54
N GLY A 142 -23.83 32.42 9.98
CA GLY A 142 -25.17 32.83 9.55
C GLY A 142 -26.30 32.31 10.41
N VAL A 143 -26.06 32.07 11.70
CA VAL A 143 -27.13 31.88 12.70
C VAL A 143 -27.49 33.23 13.29
N THR A 144 -28.79 33.54 13.31
CA THR A 144 -29.31 34.78 13.86
C THR A 144 -29.33 34.68 15.39
N VAL A 145 -28.48 35.45 16.05
CA VAL A 145 -28.48 35.53 17.52
C VAL A 145 -29.19 36.81 17.95
N SER A 146 -30.44 36.70 18.40
CA SER A 146 -31.18 37.83 18.96
C SER A 146 -30.99 37.93 20.47
N ALA A 147 -30.60 39.11 20.97
CA ALA A 147 -30.49 39.38 22.39
C ALA A 147 -31.84 39.77 23.04
N SER A 148 -32.90 39.97 22.26
CA SER A 148 -34.19 40.48 22.76
C SER A 148 -35.19 39.36 23.01
N ALA A 149 -35.48 39.10 24.29
CA ALA A 149 -36.56 38.20 24.72
C ALA A 149 -37.94 38.60 24.15
N ALA A 150 -38.14 39.87 23.76
CA ALA A 150 -39.39 40.34 23.17
C ALA A 150 -39.63 39.79 21.74
N ALA A 151 -38.57 39.42 21.01
CA ALA A 151 -38.69 38.80 19.68
C ALA A 151 -39.09 37.32 19.74
N VAL A 152 -38.97 36.69 20.91
CA VAL A 152 -39.26 35.26 21.14
C VAL A 152 -40.74 35.03 21.50
N ALA A 153 -41.49 36.08 21.82
CA ALA A 153 -42.89 35.97 22.26
C ALA A 153 -43.88 35.54 21.16
N ASP A 154 -43.48 35.55 19.88
CA ASP A 154 -44.28 35.10 18.72
C ASP A 154 -43.77 33.76 18.15
N ASN A 155 -43.28 32.89 19.04
CA ASN A 155 -42.47 31.70 18.75
C ASN A 155 -43.16 30.64 17.87
N ASP A 156 -44.49 30.55 17.93
CA ASP A 156 -45.26 29.53 17.20
C ASP A 156 -45.20 29.75 15.68
N ASN A 157 -45.05 31.01 15.22
CA ASN A 157 -44.90 31.32 13.81
C ASN A 157 -43.47 31.06 13.30
N LEU A 158 -42.45 31.25 14.15
CA LEU A 158 -41.03 31.07 13.76
C LEU A 158 -40.70 29.64 13.34
N GLN A 159 -41.31 28.63 13.96
CA GLN A 159 -41.08 27.23 13.59
C GLN A 159 -41.57 26.88 12.17
N THR A 160 -42.45 27.70 11.59
CA THR A 160 -42.94 27.49 10.23
C THR A 160 -42.09 28.20 9.18
N GLU A 161 -41.20 29.11 9.60
CA GLU A 161 -40.34 29.87 8.71
C GLU A 161 -39.17 29.03 8.19
N SER A 162 -38.98 28.99 6.87
CA SER A 162 -37.95 28.14 6.25
C SER A 162 -36.52 28.51 6.65
N TRP A 163 -36.25 29.81 6.80
CA TRP A 163 -34.92 30.29 7.21
C TRP A 163 -34.57 29.89 8.64
N PHE A 164 -35.57 29.82 9.54
CA PHE A 164 -35.36 29.40 10.93
C PHE A 164 -35.05 27.90 11.02
N MET A 165 -35.75 27.10 10.22
CA MET A 165 -35.47 25.66 10.09
C MET A 165 -34.06 25.42 9.52
N GLU A 166 -33.63 26.20 8.52
CA GLU A 166 -32.26 26.14 7.98
C GLU A 166 -31.20 26.48 9.03
N GLU A 167 -31.46 27.49 9.89
CA GLU A 167 -30.56 27.82 10.99
C GLU A 167 -30.53 26.73 12.07
N CYS A 168 -31.67 26.12 12.37
CA CYS A 168 -31.76 24.98 13.30
C CYS A 168 -30.95 23.77 12.78
N ASP A 169 -31.10 23.43 11.50
CA ASP A 169 -30.32 22.38 10.85
C ASP A 169 -28.82 22.69 10.86
N LEU A 170 -28.47 23.96 10.68
CA LEU A 170 -27.09 24.44 10.72
C LEU A 170 -26.49 24.33 12.12
N VAL A 171 -27.23 24.72 13.17
CA VAL A 171 -26.82 24.57 14.58
C VAL A 171 -26.69 23.08 14.94
N ALA A 172 -27.61 22.23 14.49
CA ALA A 172 -27.55 20.79 14.70
C ALA A 172 -26.31 20.17 14.01
N THR A 173 -26.02 20.58 12.78
CA THR A 173 -24.82 20.17 12.03
C THR A 173 -23.55 20.61 12.74
N PHE A 174 -23.51 21.86 13.23
CA PHE A 174 -22.38 22.37 13.98
C PHE A 174 -22.17 21.59 15.29
N TRP A 175 -23.23 21.33 16.05
CA TRP A 175 -23.16 20.53 17.27
C TRP A 175 -22.61 19.12 17.00
N LYS A 176 -23.09 18.46 15.95
CA LYS A 176 -22.56 17.15 15.53
C LYS A 176 -21.06 17.22 15.25
N LEU A 177 -20.59 18.22 14.50
CA LEU A 177 -19.17 18.43 14.24
C LEU A 177 -18.37 18.64 15.54
N LEU A 178 -18.87 19.46 16.47
CA LEU A 178 -18.21 19.69 17.76
C LEU A 178 -18.09 18.39 18.58
N VAL A 179 -19.14 17.57 18.61
CA VAL A 179 -19.15 16.27 19.30
C VAL A 179 -18.16 15.29 18.65
N GLU A 180 -18.12 15.23 17.31
CA GLU A 180 -17.17 14.38 16.58
C GLU A 180 -15.71 14.79 16.87
N LEU A 181 -15.40 16.08 16.83
CA LEU A 181 -14.07 16.61 17.17
C LEU A 181 -13.70 16.35 18.63
N ALA A 182 -14.64 16.56 19.56
CA ALA A 182 -14.47 16.28 20.98
C ALA A 182 -14.21 14.79 21.23
N SER A 183 -15.00 13.92 20.62
CA SER A 183 -14.86 12.45 20.70
C SER A 183 -13.51 11.99 20.16
N SER A 184 -13.15 12.41 18.95
CA SER A 184 -11.86 12.11 18.33
C SER A 184 -10.69 12.59 19.22
N ARG A 185 -10.83 13.78 19.82
CA ARG A 185 -9.84 14.29 20.76
C ARG A 185 -9.75 13.44 22.03
N CYS A 186 -10.87 13.03 22.63
CA CYS A 186 -10.86 12.12 23.78
C CYS A 186 -10.13 10.82 23.43
N TRP A 187 -10.47 10.17 22.32
CA TRP A 187 -9.86 8.90 21.92
C TRP A 187 -8.35 9.04 21.65
N SER A 188 -7.91 10.09 20.98
CA SER A 188 -6.48 10.29 20.71
C SER A 188 -5.66 10.62 21.97
N GLN A 189 -6.29 11.13 23.03
CA GLN A 189 -5.59 11.63 24.22
C GLN A 189 -5.77 10.76 25.46
N VAL A 190 -6.82 9.94 25.55
CA VAL A 190 -7.14 9.12 26.73
C VAL A 190 -5.97 8.19 27.11
N GLN A 191 -5.21 7.74 26.12
CA GLN A 191 -4.00 6.94 26.32
C GLN A 191 -2.98 7.60 27.25
N PHE A 192 -2.87 8.93 27.25
CA PHE A 192 -1.93 9.65 28.12
C PHE A 192 -2.33 9.57 29.59
N SER A 193 -3.62 9.51 29.88
CA SER A 193 -4.14 9.56 31.26
C SER A 193 -4.49 8.17 31.82
N THR A 194 -4.64 7.15 30.97
CA THR A 194 -5.19 5.85 31.38
C THR A 194 -4.31 4.65 31.06
N LEU A 195 -3.34 4.79 30.14
CA LEU A 195 -2.54 3.67 29.65
C LEU A 195 -1.06 3.85 29.97
N LEU A 196 -0.37 2.75 30.24
CA LEU A 196 1.08 2.72 30.39
C LEU A 196 1.79 2.52 29.04
N PRO A 197 3.01 3.07 28.88
CA PRO A 197 3.76 3.83 29.89
C PRO A 197 3.29 5.28 30.07
N SER A 198 2.51 5.83 29.14
CA SER A 198 2.19 7.26 29.04
C SER A 198 1.66 7.92 30.32
N ALA A 199 0.79 7.24 31.07
CA ALA A 199 0.24 7.73 32.34
C ALA A 199 1.30 8.00 33.41
N LEU A 200 2.47 7.34 33.33
CA LEU A 200 3.58 7.59 34.26
C LEU A 200 4.10 9.03 34.15
N ALA A 201 3.96 9.70 33.00
CA ALA A 201 4.40 11.08 32.85
C ALA A 201 3.75 12.04 33.87
N ALA A 202 2.60 11.67 34.45
CA ALA A 202 1.94 12.43 35.50
C ALA A 202 2.83 12.66 36.74
N VAL A 203 3.82 11.81 37.01
CA VAL A 203 4.75 12.02 38.13
C VAL A 203 5.64 13.26 37.91
N LEU A 204 5.85 13.65 36.65
CA LEU A 204 6.66 14.81 36.27
C LEU A 204 5.85 16.13 36.30
N HIS A 205 4.63 16.11 36.82
CA HIS A 205 3.80 17.30 36.96
C HIS A 205 4.42 18.29 37.96
N GLU A 206 4.24 19.59 37.74
CA GLU A 206 4.81 20.65 38.59
C GLU A 206 4.35 20.55 40.06
N ASP A 207 3.09 20.15 40.26
CA ASP A 207 2.54 19.79 41.56
C ASP A 207 2.91 18.33 41.90
N ASN A 208 4.05 18.12 42.56
CA ASN A 208 4.61 16.81 42.91
C ASN A 208 4.82 16.55 44.42
N GLY A 209 4.28 17.42 45.29
CA GLY A 209 4.37 17.26 46.75
C GLY A 209 3.47 16.15 47.34
N PRO A 210 3.53 15.90 48.66
CA PRO A 210 2.57 15.03 49.33
C PRO A 210 1.13 15.56 49.18
N GLY A 211 0.22 14.72 48.69
CA GLY A 211 -1.17 15.13 48.42
C GLY A 211 -1.36 15.90 47.11
N SER A 212 -0.31 16.03 46.29
CA SER A 212 -0.35 16.67 44.98
C SER A 212 -1.17 15.90 43.93
N LEU A 213 -1.45 16.56 42.81
CA LEU A 213 -2.02 15.95 41.62
C LEU A 213 -1.17 14.78 41.09
N ALA A 214 0.16 14.93 41.04
CA ALA A 214 1.06 13.84 40.61
C ALA A 214 0.90 12.60 41.49
N GLN A 215 0.87 12.80 42.81
CA GLN A 215 0.69 11.72 43.77
C GLN A 215 -0.69 11.06 43.63
N HIS A 216 -1.74 11.86 43.42
CA HIS A 216 -3.09 11.33 43.19
C HIS A 216 -3.16 10.45 41.95
N LEU A 217 -2.61 10.92 40.82
CA LEU A 217 -2.61 10.18 39.55
C LEU A 217 -1.77 8.89 39.63
N LEU A 218 -0.64 8.92 40.33
CA LEU A 218 0.17 7.73 40.57
C LEU A 218 -0.57 6.68 41.41
N LEU A 219 -1.38 7.10 42.40
CA LEU A 219 -2.21 6.19 43.19
C LEU A 219 -3.39 5.63 42.38
N GLN A 220 -3.98 6.42 41.48
CA GLN A 220 -4.97 5.87 40.53
C GLN A 220 -4.33 4.81 39.63
N LEU A 221 -3.12 5.08 39.12
CA LEU A 221 -2.36 4.15 38.30
C LEU A 221 -2.02 2.86 39.06
N ARG A 222 -1.68 2.95 40.35
CA ARG A 222 -1.52 1.80 41.25
C ARG A 222 -2.77 0.94 41.27
N ASP A 223 -3.94 1.55 41.43
CA ASP A 223 -5.19 0.83 41.58
C ASP A 223 -5.58 0.11 40.28
N VAL A 224 -5.36 0.75 39.12
CA VAL A 224 -5.50 0.14 37.79
C VAL A 224 -4.56 -1.06 37.65
N TRP A 225 -3.29 -0.92 38.03
CA TRP A 225 -2.32 -2.02 37.96
C TRP A 225 -2.65 -3.18 38.87
N ASN A 226 -3.03 -2.90 40.11
CA ASN A 226 -3.47 -3.92 41.04
C ASN A 226 -4.69 -4.68 40.52
N ALA A 227 -5.62 -4.01 39.83
CA ALA A 227 -6.73 -4.67 39.16
C ALA A 227 -6.26 -5.58 38.02
N VAL A 228 -5.31 -5.14 37.20
CA VAL A 228 -4.72 -5.94 36.11
C VAL A 228 -3.97 -7.15 36.65
N VAL A 229 -3.13 -7.00 37.68
CA VAL A 229 -2.41 -8.12 38.31
C VAL A 229 -3.38 -9.14 38.90
N LYS A 230 -4.45 -8.67 39.58
CA LYS A 230 -5.51 -9.55 40.08
C LYS A 230 -6.22 -10.29 38.94
N ALA A 231 -6.48 -9.61 37.82
CA ALA A 231 -7.07 -10.23 36.63
C ALA A 231 -6.14 -11.29 36.01
N GLU A 232 -4.84 -11.00 35.88
CA GLU A 232 -3.84 -11.95 35.38
C GLU A 232 -3.77 -13.20 36.28
N GLN A 233 -3.74 -13.02 37.60
CA GLN A 233 -3.77 -14.11 38.58
C GLN A 233 -5.06 -14.92 38.46
N ALA A 234 -6.23 -14.27 38.48
CA ALA A 234 -7.51 -14.96 38.34
C ALA A 234 -7.59 -15.75 37.02
N SER A 235 -7.10 -15.18 35.92
CA SER A 235 -7.08 -15.83 34.61
C SER A 235 -6.15 -17.04 34.54
N SER A 236 -5.12 -17.13 35.39
CA SER A 236 -4.12 -18.19 35.36
C SER A 236 -4.39 -19.26 36.41
N THR A 237 -4.60 -18.87 37.67
CA THR A 237 -4.58 -19.76 38.83
C THR A 237 -5.95 -20.04 39.45
N ASP A 238 -6.98 -19.21 39.23
CA ASP A 238 -8.27 -19.44 39.90
C ASP A 238 -9.07 -20.58 39.22
N SER A 239 -9.06 -21.75 39.84
CA SER A 239 -9.80 -22.93 39.40
C SER A 239 -11.32 -22.81 39.57
N ARG A 240 -11.79 -21.82 40.35
CA ARG A 240 -13.23 -21.60 40.60
C ARG A 240 -13.88 -20.78 39.49
N MET A 241 -13.10 -20.11 38.64
CA MET A 241 -13.63 -19.29 37.56
C MET A 241 -14.15 -20.16 36.41
N PRO A 242 -15.40 -19.94 35.93
CA PRO A 242 -15.92 -20.65 34.77
C PRO A 242 -15.01 -20.49 33.54
N PRO A 243 -14.83 -21.53 32.70
CA PRO A 243 -13.97 -21.45 31.52
C PRO A 243 -14.32 -20.30 30.57
N SER A 244 -15.61 -19.99 30.40
CA SER A 244 -16.09 -18.87 29.58
C SER A 244 -15.67 -17.51 30.14
N ALA A 245 -15.81 -17.30 31.45
CA ALA A 245 -15.36 -16.07 32.12
C ALA A 245 -13.84 -15.91 32.04
N LYS A 246 -13.08 -17.01 32.17
CA LYS A 246 -11.63 -17.03 32.02
C LYS A 246 -11.19 -16.70 30.59
N ALA A 247 -11.92 -17.18 29.58
CA ALA A 247 -11.65 -16.84 28.17
C ALA A 247 -11.92 -15.36 27.90
N GLU A 248 -13.03 -14.82 28.40
CA GLU A 248 -13.37 -13.41 28.23
C GLU A 248 -12.39 -12.49 28.96
N LEU A 249 -11.98 -12.83 30.18
CA LEU A 249 -10.96 -12.08 30.91
C LEU A 249 -9.61 -12.08 30.18
N LYS A 250 -9.22 -13.21 29.59
CA LYS A 250 -8.02 -13.28 28.74
C LYS A 250 -8.15 -12.41 27.49
N ARG A 251 -9.33 -12.33 26.88
CA ARG A 251 -9.60 -11.44 25.74
C ARG A 251 -9.43 -9.98 26.14
N VAL A 252 -10.01 -9.57 27.26
CA VAL A 252 -9.86 -8.20 27.79
C VAL A 252 -8.39 -7.88 28.11
N LEU A 253 -7.66 -8.80 28.75
CA LEU A 253 -6.22 -8.62 29.03
C LEU A 253 -5.36 -8.61 27.76
N LEU A 254 -5.79 -9.28 26.69
CA LEU A 254 -5.13 -9.24 25.40
C LEU A 254 -5.35 -7.88 24.72
N ASP A 255 -6.59 -7.38 24.75
CA ASP A 255 -6.98 -6.08 24.19
C ASP A 255 -6.31 -4.91 24.93
N LEU A 256 -6.05 -5.06 26.24
CA LEU A 256 -5.35 -4.05 27.04
C LEU A 256 -3.92 -3.77 26.54
N GLY A 257 -3.19 -4.81 26.14
CA GLY A 257 -1.88 -4.76 25.50
C GLY A 257 -0.71 -4.32 26.39
N TRP A 258 -0.83 -3.18 27.09
CA TRP A 258 0.27 -2.53 27.80
C TRP A 258 0.79 -3.36 28.99
N ASN A 259 -0.03 -4.22 29.58
CA ASN A 259 0.37 -5.13 30.66
C ASN A 259 1.37 -6.20 30.20
N ARG A 260 1.55 -6.36 28.89
CA ARG A 260 2.53 -7.29 28.29
C ARG A 260 3.78 -6.59 27.80
N VAL A 261 3.79 -5.25 27.78
CA VAL A 261 4.93 -4.47 27.33
C VAL A 261 5.95 -4.38 28.47
N GLN A 262 7.21 -4.70 28.17
CA GLN A 262 8.29 -4.74 29.16
C GLN A 262 8.46 -3.39 29.87
N VAL A 263 8.49 -2.28 29.12
CA VAL A 263 8.65 -0.94 29.69
C VAL A 263 7.57 -0.59 30.71
N SER A 264 6.32 -1.00 30.45
CA SER A 264 5.21 -0.79 31.39
C SER A 264 5.40 -1.61 32.67
N ARG A 265 5.88 -2.85 32.56
CA ARG A 265 6.13 -3.69 33.74
C ARG A 265 7.28 -3.15 34.59
N GLU A 266 8.37 -2.73 33.96
CA GLU A 266 9.53 -2.14 34.65
C GLU A 266 9.14 -0.84 35.37
N ALA A 267 8.38 0.04 34.71
CA ALA A 267 7.84 1.25 35.32
C ALA A 267 7.03 0.96 36.60
N MET A 268 6.20 -0.08 36.57
CA MET A 268 5.35 -0.41 37.71
C MET A 268 6.09 -1.12 38.83
N LEU A 269 7.12 -1.91 38.51
CA LEU A 269 8.00 -2.48 39.51
C LEU A 269 8.78 -1.38 40.25
N GLU A 270 9.29 -0.39 39.52
CA GLU A 270 9.98 0.77 40.10
C GLU A 270 9.02 1.58 40.99
N CYS A 271 7.81 1.88 40.52
CA CYS A 271 6.80 2.55 41.33
C CYS A 271 6.44 1.77 42.59
N ALA A 272 6.32 0.44 42.50
CA ALA A 272 6.03 -0.41 43.64
C ALA A 272 7.19 -0.45 44.64
N ALA A 273 8.43 -0.56 44.17
CA ALA A 273 9.64 -0.52 45.00
C ALA A 273 9.79 0.83 45.72
N ALA A 274 9.42 1.92 45.05
CA ALA A 274 9.36 3.27 45.58
C ALA A 274 8.17 3.56 46.51
N GLY A 275 7.33 2.56 46.83
CA GLY A 275 6.15 2.74 47.67
C GLY A 275 5.10 3.67 47.07
N TRP A 276 5.05 3.78 45.73
CA TRP A 276 4.13 4.64 44.98
C TRP A 276 4.25 6.12 45.32
N GLN A 277 5.46 6.60 45.64
CA GLN A 277 5.73 8.01 45.89
C GLN A 277 6.09 8.72 44.58
N ALA A 278 5.28 9.70 44.17
CA ALA A 278 5.53 10.43 42.92
C ALA A 278 6.86 11.19 42.96
N SER A 279 7.24 11.73 44.12
CA SER A 279 8.50 12.44 44.33
C SER A 279 9.74 11.53 44.45
N HIS A 280 9.60 10.20 44.31
CA HIS A 280 10.72 9.29 44.46
C HIS A 280 11.76 9.50 43.34
N PRO A 281 13.06 9.70 43.64
CA PRO A 281 14.07 10.06 42.64
C PRO A 281 14.18 9.07 41.47
N GLN A 282 14.06 7.76 41.73
CA GLN A 282 14.15 6.75 40.68
C GLN A 282 12.91 6.72 39.77
N VAL A 283 11.72 6.96 40.33
CA VAL A 283 10.46 7.06 39.55
C VAL A 283 10.51 8.31 38.66
N GLN A 284 10.97 9.43 39.20
CA GLN A 284 11.22 10.66 38.45
C GLN A 284 12.23 10.43 37.33
N ALA A 285 13.39 9.84 37.63
CA ALA A 285 14.44 9.58 36.65
C ALA A 285 13.95 8.65 35.52
N GLN A 286 13.20 7.60 35.85
CA GLN A 286 12.62 6.71 34.85
C GLN A 286 11.58 7.42 33.98
N ALA A 287 10.67 8.18 34.58
CA ALA A 287 9.69 8.95 33.83
C ALA A 287 10.37 9.99 32.93
N THR A 288 11.38 10.71 33.42
CA THR A 288 12.18 11.65 32.61
C THR A 288 12.85 10.92 31.46
N ALA A 289 13.47 9.76 31.68
CA ALA A 289 14.10 8.98 30.62
C ALA A 289 13.11 8.55 29.52
N LEU A 290 11.86 8.24 29.89
CA LEU A 290 10.81 7.86 28.94
C LEU A 290 10.22 9.04 28.16
N PHE A 291 10.11 10.23 28.78
CA PHE A 291 9.26 11.30 28.27
C PHE A 291 9.97 12.61 27.93
N ALA A 292 11.20 12.79 28.37
CA ALA A 292 11.96 13.99 28.02
C ALA A 292 12.28 14.09 26.53
N GLY A 293 12.19 12.96 25.81
CA GLY A 293 12.70 12.84 24.47
C GLY A 293 14.22 12.85 24.46
N PRO A 294 14.86 12.40 23.37
CA PRO A 294 16.29 12.59 23.23
C PRO A 294 16.56 14.11 23.13
N ALA A 295 17.61 14.60 23.79
CA ALA A 295 18.03 16.00 23.64
C ALA A 295 18.31 16.34 22.16
N GLN A 296 18.63 15.33 21.33
CA GLN A 296 18.76 15.39 19.88
C GLN A 296 18.23 14.09 19.26
N THR A 297 17.21 14.16 18.40
CA THR A 297 16.68 13.00 17.63
C THR A 297 17.79 12.24 16.88
N LYS A 298 18.81 12.97 16.43
CA LYS A 298 20.03 12.44 15.80
C LYS A 298 20.74 11.36 16.61
N GLN A 299 20.75 11.44 17.94
CA GLN A 299 21.41 10.43 18.78
C GLN A 299 20.66 9.08 18.78
N LEU A 300 19.33 9.09 18.64
CA LEU A 300 18.57 7.85 18.49
C LEU A 300 18.75 7.26 17.10
N GLU A 301 18.80 8.08 16.06
CA GLU A 301 19.12 7.64 14.70
C GLU A 301 20.51 6.97 14.66
N ASP A 302 21.51 7.58 15.30
CA ASP A 302 22.86 7.00 15.41
C ASP A 302 22.86 5.68 16.18
N LEU A 303 22.08 5.56 17.26
CA LEU A 303 21.94 4.32 18.03
C LEU A 303 21.22 3.22 17.25
N PHE A 304 20.15 3.55 16.53
CA PHE A 304 19.44 2.61 15.66
C PHE A 304 20.30 2.21 14.46
N ALA A 305 21.04 3.15 13.86
CA ALA A 305 22.01 2.86 12.81
C ALA A 305 23.12 1.94 13.33
N HIS A 306 23.58 2.14 14.57
CA HIS A 306 24.55 1.27 15.23
C HIS A 306 23.96 -0.12 15.48
N LEU A 307 22.76 -0.25 16.06
CA LEU A 307 22.11 -1.55 16.28
C LEU A 307 21.84 -2.29 14.96
N ALA A 308 21.41 -1.58 13.92
CA ALA A 308 21.27 -2.13 12.58
C ALA A 308 22.64 -2.53 11.99
N SER A 309 23.71 -1.79 12.29
CA SER A 309 25.08 -2.15 11.90
C SER A 309 25.57 -3.40 12.62
N VAL A 310 25.34 -3.53 13.93
CA VAL A 310 25.70 -4.71 14.75
C VAL A 310 24.88 -5.94 14.34
N ALA A 311 23.58 -5.78 14.06
CA ALA A 311 22.73 -6.85 13.53
C ALA A 311 23.18 -7.31 12.14
N ARG A 312 23.66 -6.38 11.29
CA ARG A 312 24.24 -6.72 9.98
C ARG A 312 25.62 -7.37 10.10
N ALA A 313 26.46 -6.91 11.04
CA ALA A 313 27.80 -7.43 11.28
C ALA A 313 27.81 -8.84 11.87
N SER A 314 26.77 -9.21 12.63
CA SER A 314 26.61 -10.57 13.17
C SER A 314 26.18 -11.60 12.12
N SER A 315 25.73 -11.18 10.93
CA SER A 315 25.56 -12.06 9.76
C SER A 315 26.73 -11.89 8.79
N LEU A 316 27.76 -12.72 8.92
CA LEU A 316 28.89 -12.68 7.96
C LEU A 316 28.36 -12.90 6.53
N PRO A 317 28.58 -11.96 5.60
CA PRO A 317 28.11 -12.10 4.22
C PRO A 317 28.79 -13.28 3.54
N THR A 318 27.99 -14.16 2.91
CA THR A 318 28.51 -15.26 2.09
C THR A 318 28.75 -14.76 0.66
N TYR A 319 29.93 -15.04 0.13
CA TYR A 319 30.30 -14.74 -1.26
C TYR A 319 30.53 -16.04 -2.04
N PHE A 320 30.19 -16.03 -3.32
CA PHE A 320 30.57 -17.06 -4.29
C PHE A 320 31.54 -16.45 -5.29
N THR A 321 32.57 -17.19 -5.67
CA THR A 321 33.51 -16.77 -6.71
C THR A 321 33.26 -17.60 -7.97
N VAL A 322 33.49 -16.99 -9.13
CA VAL A 322 33.62 -17.72 -10.39
C VAL A 322 35.10 -17.74 -10.71
N ASP A 323 35.73 -18.89 -10.50
CA ASP A 323 37.14 -19.09 -10.84
C ASP A 323 37.31 -19.16 -12.36
N ASP A 324 38.27 -18.38 -12.86
CA ASP A 324 38.81 -18.54 -14.21
C ASP A 324 40.03 -19.47 -14.09
N ASP A 325 39.79 -20.75 -13.81
CA ASP A 325 40.87 -21.73 -13.89
C ASP A 325 41.21 -21.89 -15.37
N ASP A 326 42.45 -21.56 -15.72
CA ASP A 326 43.02 -21.44 -17.08
C ASP A 326 42.83 -22.70 -17.97
N ARG A 327 42.31 -23.78 -17.38
CA ARG A 327 42.05 -25.09 -17.97
C ARG A 327 40.66 -25.25 -18.58
N SER A 328 39.67 -24.40 -18.28
CA SER A 328 38.32 -24.48 -18.87
C SER A 328 37.90 -23.16 -19.52
N ARG A 329 38.38 -22.93 -20.74
CA ARG A 329 38.06 -21.73 -21.57
C ARG A 329 36.59 -21.61 -22.04
N VAL A 330 35.68 -22.42 -21.51
CA VAL A 330 34.29 -22.45 -21.93
C VAL A 330 33.38 -22.74 -20.73
N PRO A 331 32.25 -22.02 -20.58
CA PRO A 331 31.31 -22.27 -19.51
C PRO A 331 30.77 -23.70 -19.58
N MET A 332 30.94 -24.46 -18.50
CA MET A 332 30.31 -25.78 -18.38
C MET A 332 28.83 -25.62 -18.06
N TRP A 333 27.98 -26.01 -19.01
CA TRP A 333 26.54 -26.08 -18.80
C TRP A 333 26.21 -27.36 -18.04
N VAL A 334 25.82 -27.22 -16.78
CA VAL A 334 25.35 -28.34 -15.97
C VAL A 334 23.82 -28.33 -15.93
N TRP A 335 23.22 -29.50 -16.18
CA TRP A 335 21.77 -29.66 -16.25
C TRP A 335 21.26 -30.45 -15.05
N ASN A 336 20.34 -29.88 -14.29
CA ASN A 336 19.61 -30.63 -13.27
C ASN A 336 18.40 -31.34 -13.91
N SER A 337 18.38 -32.67 -13.85
CA SER A 337 17.28 -33.51 -14.36
C SER A 337 16.25 -33.90 -13.30
N LYS A 338 16.48 -33.56 -12.02
CA LYS A 338 15.59 -33.91 -10.89
C LYS A 338 14.84 -32.69 -10.37
N LEU A 339 13.51 -32.80 -10.26
CA LEU A 339 12.64 -31.73 -9.75
C LEU A 339 12.37 -31.86 -8.25
N VAL A 340 12.12 -33.06 -7.75
CA VAL A 340 11.93 -33.37 -6.32
C VAL A 340 13.22 -33.94 -5.73
N ASP A 341 13.48 -33.62 -4.46
CA ASP A 341 14.69 -34.02 -3.71
C ASP A 341 16.00 -33.67 -4.42
N SER A 342 15.99 -32.58 -5.18
CA SER A 342 17.22 -32.06 -5.77
C SER A 342 18.11 -31.47 -4.67
N GLU A 343 19.36 -31.93 -4.62
CA GLU A 343 20.42 -31.32 -3.80
C GLU A 343 20.72 -29.88 -4.23
N TRP A 344 20.32 -29.52 -5.45
CA TRP A 344 20.54 -28.21 -6.00
C TRP A 344 19.65 -27.18 -5.30
N LYS A 345 20.28 -26.10 -4.85
CA LYS A 345 19.63 -24.95 -4.25
C LYS A 345 19.78 -23.73 -5.14
N ARG A 346 18.77 -22.87 -5.13
CA ARG A 346 18.89 -21.53 -5.68
C ARG A 346 19.42 -20.60 -4.60
N TYR A 347 20.42 -19.81 -4.95
CA TYR A 347 20.87 -18.67 -4.16
C TYR A 347 20.53 -17.38 -4.91
N MET A 348 19.88 -16.45 -4.22
CA MET A 348 19.76 -15.08 -4.71
C MET A 348 21.12 -14.41 -4.53
N VAL A 349 21.68 -13.86 -5.62
CA VAL A 349 23.01 -13.23 -5.60
C VAL A 349 23.00 -11.90 -6.34
N LYS A 350 23.89 -10.98 -5.95
CA LYS A 350 24.26 -9.79 -6.72
C LYS A 350 25.75 -9.84 -7.03
N VAL A 351 26.15 -9.24 -8.14
CA VAL A 351 27.58 -8.98 -8.39
C VAL A 351 28.07 -7.99 -7.34
N ALA A 352 29.12 -8.35 -6.62
CA ALA A 352 29.74 -7.51 -5.59
C ALA A 352 30.83 -6.65 -6.22
N HIS A 353 30.87 -5.36 -5.86
CA HIS A 353 31.91 -4.46 -6.34
C HIS A 353 33.27 -4.85 -5.71
N PRO A 354 34.41 -4.79 -6.44
CA PRO A 354 35.72 -5.19 -5.90
C PRO A 354 36.14 -4.44 -4.61
N LEU A 355 35.63 -3.22 -4.40
CA LEU A 355 35.88 -2.47 -3.16
C LEU A 355 35.00 -2.94 -1.97
N GLU A 356 33.86 -3.59 -2.23
CA GLU A 356 32.93 -4.09 -1.22
C GLU A 356 33.23 -5.54 -0.79
N VAL A 357 34.16 -6.22 -1.46
CA VAL A 357 34.55 -7.60 -1.14
C VAL A 357 35.79 -7.64 -0.22
N PRO A 358 35.90 -8.65 0.66
CA PRO A 358 37.10 -8.94 1.44
C PRO A 358 38.36 -8.97 0.56
N ALA A 359 39.50 -8.54 1.10
CA ALA A 359 40.75 -8.39 0.35
C ALA A 359 41.15 -9.67 -0.41
N ASP A 360 40.94 -10.84 0.22
CA ASP A 360 41.29 -12.15 -0.35
C ASP A 360 40.43 -12.55 -1.56
N LEU A 361 39.25 -11.94 -1.73
CA LEU A 361 38.34 -12.22 -2.85
C LEU A 361 38.50 -11.23 -4.02
N ARG A 362 39.36 -10.21 -3.90
CA ARG A 362 39.53 -9.17 -4.94
C ARG A 362 40.25 -9.66 -6.20
N GLY A 363 40.96 -10.78 -6.11
CA GLY A 363 41.66 -11.37 -7.25
C GLY A 363 40.75 -12.12 -8.24
N TYR A 364 39.49 -12.37 -7.88
CA TYR A 364 38.55 -13.12 -8.72
C TYR A 364 37.85 -12.20 -9.72
N GLY A 365 37.67 -12.67 -10.96
CA GLY A 365 37.02 -11.90 -12.03
C GLY A 365 35.55 -11.56 -11.74
N ILE A 366 34.82 -12.46 -11.07
CA ILE A 366 33.44 -12.24 -10.64
C ILE A 366 33.26 -12.75 -9.22
N VAL A 367 32.77 -11.87 -8.34
CA VAL A 367 32.34 -12.22 -6.99
C VAL A 367 30.85 -11.94 -6.84
N LEU A 368 30.09 -12.92 -6.37
CA LEU A 368 28.65 -12.89 -6.21
C LEU A 368 28.31 -12.91 -4.72
N GLN A 369 27.76 -11.82 -4.18
CA GLN A 369 27.29 -11.78 -2.80
C GLN A 369 25.91 -12.40 -2.69
N ARG A 370 25.73 -13.32 -1.74
CA ARG A 370 24.43 -13.90 -1.39
C ARG A 370 23.51 -12.85 -0.75
N ILE A 371 22.31 -12.66 -1.30
CA ILE A 371 21.30 -11.68 -0.82
C ILE A 371 20.10 -12.36 -0.14
N GLY A 372 20.11 -13.68 0.02
CA GLY A 372 18.99 -14.39 0.60
C GLY A 372 19.29 -15.83 1.02
N PRO A 373 18.36 -16.49 1.73
CA PRO A 373 18.51 -17.87 2.12
C PRO A 373 18.61 -18.82 0.91
N ALA A 374 19.04 -20.05 1.16
CA ALA A 374 19.09 -21.07 0.13
C ALA A 374 17.65 -21.55 -0.13
N GLU A 375 17.21 -21.54 -1.38
CA GLU A 375 15.84 -21.88 -1.74
C GLU A 375 15.79 -23.17 -2.56
N ASN A 376 14.63 -23.84 -2.53
CA ASN A 376 14.32 -24.87 -3.51
C ASN A 376 14.28 -24.23 -4.92
N ILE A 377 14.88 -24.87 -5.94
CA ILE A 377 14.94 -24.32 -7.30
C ILE A 377 13.58 -23.95 -7.85
N VAL A 378 12.58 -24.82 -7.67
CA VAL A 378 11.23 -24.58 -8.21
C VAL A 378 10.61 -23.39 -7.50
N LYS A 379 10.70 -23.32 -6.17
CA LYS A 379 10.22 -22.18 -5.37
C LYS A 379 10.85 -20.88 -5.86
N GLY A 380 12.17 -20.87 -6.02
CA GLY A 380 12.90 -19.72 -6.52
C GLY A 380 12.53 -19.32 -7.94
N ALA A 381 12.46 -20.28 -8.87
CA ALA A 381 12.06 -20.02 -10.26
C ALA A 381 10.65 -19.40 -10.34
N LEU A 382 9.73 -19.83 -9.48
CA LEU A 382 8.40 -19.26 -9.36
C LEU A 382 8.45 -17.80 -8.87
N GLN A 383 9.25 -17.49 -7.85
CA GLN A 383 9.44 -16.11 -7.36
C GLN A 383 10.04 -15.19 -8.42
N SER A 384 10.96 -15.72 -9.24
CA SER A 384 11.57 -15.03 -10.39
C SER A 384 10.63 -14.79 -11.57
N GLY A 385 9.40 -15.31 -11.55
CA GLY A 385 8.44 -15.09 -12.64
C GLY A 385 8.66 -15.98 -13.87
N ILE A 386 8.99 -17.26 -13.66
CA ILE A 386 9.08 -18.24 -14.75
C ILE A 386 7.72 -18.46 -15.46
N PHE A 387 7.76 -18.66 -16.77
CA PHE A 387 6.64 -19.17 -17.53
C PHE A 387 6.66 -20.70 -17.60
N LEU A 388 5.52 -21.34 -17.32
CA LEU A 388 5.35 -22.78 -17.45
C LEU A 388 4.15 -23.08 -18.34
N SER A 389 4.25 -24.03 -19.25
CA SER A 389 3.12 -24.57 -20.02
C SER A 389 2.18 -25.40 -19.12
N LYS A 390 0.94 -25.65 -19.58
CA LYS A 390 0.00 -26.53 -18.85
C LYS A 390 0.57 -27.94 -18.67
N ALA A 391 1.25 -28.49 -19.67
CA ALA A 391 1.88 -29.81 -19.60
C ALA A 391 3.01 -29.86 -18.54
N GLN A 392 3.82 -28.80 -18.42
CA GLN A 392 4.84 -28.71 -17.37
C GLN A 392 4.21 -28.59 -15.98
N LEU A 393 3.14 -27.82 -15.83
CA LEU A 393 2.39 -27.74 -14.57
C LEU A 393 1.75 -29.08 -14.18
N GLN A 394 1.28 -29.86 -15.15
CA GLN A 394 0.80 -31.23 -14.92
C GLN A 394 1.92 -32.16 -14.47
N LYS A 395 3.11 -32.09 -15.10
CA LYS A 395 4.29 -32.85 -14.65
C LYS A 395 4.68 -32.49 -13.21
N LEU A 396 4.69 -31.20 -12.87
CA LEU A 396 4.93 -30.74 -11.50
C LEU A 396 3.85 -31.24 -10.54
N GLN A 397 2.58 -31.31 -10.97
CA GLN A 397 1.51 -31.86 -10.15
C GLN A 397 1.69 -33.36 -9.91
N THR A 398 2.09 -34.13 -10.91
CA THR A 398 2.41 -35.56 -10.73
C THR A 398 3.58 -35.76 -9.76
N GLU A 399 4.61 -34.91 -9.89
CA GLU A 399 5.84 -35.04 -9.11
C GLU A 399 5.66 -34.61 -7.64
N TYR A 400 5.07 -33.43 -7.42
CA TYR A 400 4.86 -32.85 -6.08
C TYR A 400 3.55 -33.28 -5.42
N LYS A 401 2.66 -33.96 -6.16
CA LYS A 401 1.38 -34.50 -5.69
C LYS A 401 0.49 -33.47 -4.98
N PHE A 402 0.56 -32.20 -5.36
CA PHE A 402 -0.30 -31.18 -4.78
C PHE A 402 -1.77 -31.36 -5.23
N GLU A 403 -2.68 -31.03 -4.32
CA GLU A 403 -4.12 -31.23 -4.53
C GLU A 403 -4.69 -30.25 -5.56
N LEU A 404 -5.53 -30.79 -6.46
CA LEU A 404 -6.28 -30.01 -7.43
C LEU A 404 -7.74 -29.87 -6.97
N PRO A 405 -8.48 -28.85 -7.46
CA PRO A 405 -9.92 -28.77 -7.22
C PRO A 405 -10.64 -30.05 -7.65
N GLY A 406 -11.67 -30.44 -6.89
CA GLY A 406 -12.50 -31.61 -7.21
C GLY A 406 -13.14 -31.52 -8.59
N LYS A 407 -13.58 -32.67 -9.12
CA LYS A 407 -14.26 -32.74 -10.43
C LYS A 407 -15.48 -31.82 -10.45
N GLY A 408 -15.53 -30.89 -11.40
CA GLY A 408 -16.60 -29.88 -11.51
C GLY A 408 -16.30 -28.54 -10.81
N CYS A 409 -15.21 -28.44 -10.06
CA CYS A 409 -14.82 -27.22 -9.33
C CYS A 409 -13.69 -26.44 -9.99
N GLY A 410 -13.27 -26.79 -11.21
CA GLY A 410 -12.23 -26.06 -11.95
C GLY A 410 -12.72 -24.71 -12.48
N SER A 411 -11.80 -23.76 -12.67
CA SER A 411 -12.12 -22.41 -13.16
C SER A 411 -12.52 -22.36 -14.65
N GLY A 412 -12.45 -23.47 -15.37
CA GLY A 412 -12.84 -23.57 -16.78
C GLY A 412 -14.33 -23.78 -16.99
N LYS A 413 -14.77 -23.63 -18.26
CA LYS A 413 -16.16 -23.89 -18.66
C LYS A 413 -16.59 -25.30 -18.27
N GLY A 414 -17.71 -25.41 -17.53
CA GLY A 414 -18.23 -26.68 -17.04
C GLY A 414 -17.43 -27.30 -15.88
N GLY A 415 -16.67 -26.50 -15.13
CA GLY A 415 -15.88 -26.99 -13.99
C GLY A 415 -14.60 -27.70 -14.39
N ASN A 416 -14.15 -27.51 -15.64
CA ASN A 416 -12.95 -28.13 -16.19
C ASN A 416 -11.67 -27.48 -15.65
N LEU A 417 -10.64 -28.28 -15.37
CA LEU A 417 -9.35 -27.78 -14.91
C LEU A 417 -8.57 -27.09 -16.04
N VAL A 418 -8.32 -25.80 -15.86
CA VAL A 418 -7.54 -24.95 -16.76
C VAL A 418 -6.15 -24.66 -16.17
N LYS A 419 -5.26 -24.06 -16.96
CA LYS A 419 -3.89 -23.72 -16.54
C LYS A 419 -3.84 -22.93 -15.23
N LEU A 420 -4.82 -22.06 -15.02
CA LEU A 420 -4.98 -21.25 -13.81
C LEU A 420 -5.09 -22.12 -12.56
N ASP A 421 -5.89 -23.18 -12.58
CA ASP A 421 -6.10 -24.05 -11.41
C ASP A 421 -4.80 -24.75 -11.00
N TYR A 422 -4.02 -25.25 -11.96
CA TYR A 422 -2.73 -25.87 -11.67
C TYR A 422 -1.70 -24.87 -11.13
N ALA A 423 -1.63 -23.68 -11.72
CA ALA A 423 -0.69 -22.65 -11.30
C ALA A 423 -1.00 -22.15 -9.88
N ASP A 424 -2.28 -21.91 -9.58
CA ASP A 424 -2.71 -21.41 -8.28
C ASP A 424 -2.50 -22.45 -7.16
N ARG A 425 -2.78 -23.73 -7.44
CA ARG A 425 -2.53 -24.82 -6.49
C ARG A 425 -1.05 -25.10 -6.28
N LEU A 426 -0.22 -24.97 -7.32
CA LEU A 426 1.24 -25.05 -7.16
C LEU A 426 1.76 -23.95 -6.23
N LEU A 427 1.30 -22.70 -6.39
CA LEU A 427 1.68 -21.60 -5.51
C LEU A 427 1.21 -21.83 -4.06
N THR A 428 -0.03 -22.30 -3.89
CA THR A 428 -0.57 -22.64 -2.57
C THR A 428 0.26 -23.73 -1.90
N TYR A 429 0.67 -24.75 -2.65
CA TYR A 429 1.50 -25.84 -2.13
C TYR A 429 2.91 -25.37 -1.74
N MET A 430 3.56 -24.57 -2.58
CA MET A 430 4.96 -24.17 -2.38
C MET A 430 5.17 -23.07 -1.32
N PHE A 431 4.15 -22.24 -1.10
CA PHE A 431 4.25 -21.05 -0.24
C PHE A 431 3.22 -21.02 0.89
N GLY A 432 2.24 -21.94 0.91
CA GLY A 432 1.19 -21.97 1.92
C GLY A 432 0.20 -20.80 1.83
N ALA A 433 -0.55 -20.60 2.91
CA ALA A 433 -1.50 -19.47 3.04
C ALA A 433 -0.80 -18.13 3.31
N GLU A 434 0.50 -18.16 3.63
CA GLU A 434 1.28 -16.99 4.03
C GLU A 434 1.74 -16.13 2.85
N LEU A 435 1.61 -16.61 1.61
CA LEU A 435 2.01 -15.85 0.43
C LEU A 435 1.12 -14.60 0.27
N PRO A 436 1.69 -13.37 0.33
CA PRO A 436 0.91 -12.14 0.19
C PRO A 436 0.12 -12.14 -1.12
N GLN A 437 -1.14 -11.68 -1.08
CA GLN A 437 -2.05 -11.75 -2.24
C GLN A 437 -1.49 -11.03 -3.47
N LEU A 438 -0.80 -9.90 -3.27
CA LEU A 438 -0.16 -9.13 -4.35
C LEU A 438 0.95 -9.95 -5.04
N GLU A 439 1.80 -10.62 -4.26
CA GLU A 439 2.89 -11.43 -4.80
C GLU A 439 2.35 -12.70 -5.48
N ARG A 440 1.34 -13.34 -4.90
CA ARG A 440 0.60 -14.44 -5.54
C ARG A 440 0.05 -14.02 -6.89
N LYS A 441 -0.62 -12.86 -6.98
CA LYS A 441 -1.16 -12.31 -8.23
C LYS A 441 -0.03 -12.03 -9.25
N ARG A 442 1.11 -11.51 -8.80
CA ARG A 442 2.31 -11.30 -9.63
C ARG A 442 2.80 -12.62 -10.22
N MET A 443 3.10 -13.61 -9.38
CA MET A 443 3.63 -14.91 -9.80
C MET A 443 2.66 -15.65 -10.73
N LEU A 444 1.36 -15.61 -10.41
CA LEU A 444 0.31 -16.18 -11.24
C LEU A 444 0.25 -15.51 -12.62
N SER A 445 0.46 -14.20 -12.70
CA SER A 445 0.50 -13.48 -13.98
C SER A 445 1.67 -13.93 -14.87
N PHE A 446 2.83 -14.26 -14.29
CA PHE A 446 3.97 -14.82 -15.02
C PHE A 446 3.70 -16.24 -15.50
N LEU A 447 3.21 -17.11 -14.61
CA LEU A 447 2.85 -18.49 -14.95
C LEU A 447 1.80 -18.55 -16.07
N LEU A 448 0.83 -17.62 -16.07
CA LEU A 448 -0.19 -17.53 -17.11
C LEU A 448 0.30 -16.86 -18.40
N GLY A 449 1.53 -16.34 -18.44
CA GLY A 449 2.08 -15.59 -19.58
C GLY A 449 1.47 -14.19 -19.75
N LYS A 450 0.66 -13.71 -18.80
CA LYS A 450 0.07 -12.37 -18.84
C LYS A 450 1.13 -11.28 -18.69
N ALA A 451 2.14 -11.52 -17.85
CA ALA A 451 3.29 -10.62 -17.72
C ALA A 451 4.16 -10.58 -18.99
N TRP A 452 4.23 -11.71 -19.70
CA TRP A 452 4.96 -11.85 -20.97
C TRP A 452 4.26 -11.18 -22.14
N ASN A 453 2.95 -10.88 -22.03
CA ASN A 453 2.25 -10.06 -23.02
C ASN A 453 2.78 -8.60 -23.08
N ARG A 454 3.58 -8.17 -22.10
CA ARG A 454 4.34 -6.92 -22.17
C ARG A 454 5.58 -7.00 -23.07
N LEU A 455 6.11 -8.21 -23.29
CA LEU A 455 7.16 -8.49 -24.27
C LEU A 455 6.58 -8.74 -25.67
N GLY A 456 5.31 -9.18 -25.77
CA GLY A 456 4.64 -9.49 -27.04
C GLY A 456 3.92 -8.32 -27.73
N LYS A 457 3.71 -7.19 -27.05
CA LYS A 457 3.43 -5.92 -27.71
C LYS A 457 4.81 -5.34 -28.04
N GLY A 458 5.12 -5.20 -29.33
CA GLY A 458 6.48 -4.98 -29.89
C GLY A 458 7.37 -4.08 -29.03
N ALA A 459 8.68 -4.33 -29.04
CA ALA A 459 9.64 -3.63 -28.18
C ALA A 459 9.29 -2.15 -28.10
N LYS A 460 8.85 -1.71 -26.91
CA LYS A 460 8.39 -0.33 -26.68
C LYS A 460 9.44 0.71 -27.03
N HIS A 461 10.69 0.26 -27.12
CA HIS A 461 11.86 1.07 -27.31
C HIS A 461 12.38 1.03 -28.74
N ALA A 462 11.74 0.35 -29.71
CA ALA A 462 12.24 0.35 -31.10
C ALA A 462 12.34 1.80 -31.64
N GLN A 463 11.35 2.64 -31.38
CA GLN A 463 11.40 4.07 -31.73
C GLN A 463 12.43 4.85 -30.90
N GLU A 464 12.55 4.57 -29.61
CA GLU A 464 13.53 5.23 -28.72
C GLU A 464 14.97 4.87 -29.08
N ILE A 465 15.24 3.62 -29.47
CA ILE A 465 16.53 3.12 -29.95
C ILE A 465 16.87 3.78 -31.29
N LEU A 466 15.91 3.87 -32.22
CA LEU A 466 16.11 4.56 -33.49
C LEU A 466 16.31 6.08 -33.31
N GLN A 467 15.66 6.69 -32.33
CA GLN A 467 15.82 8.10 -32.00
C GLN A 467 17.18 8.36 -31.31
N ALA A 468 17.57 7.50 -30.38
CA ALA A 468 18.88 7.52 -29.73
C ALA A 468 20.00 7.33 -30.77
N PHE A 469 19.86 6.36 -31.68
CA PHE A 469 20.80 6.13 -32.78
C PHE A 469 20.97 7.36 -33.67
N LYS A 470 19.87 8.05 -34.01
CA LYS A 470 19.92 9.30 -34.80
C LYS A 470 20.55 10.47 -34.05
N SER A 471 20.52 10.45 -32.72
CA SER A 471 21.12 11.49 -31.89
C SER A 471 22.61 11.26 -31.56
N LEU A 472 23.15 10.08 -31.89
CA LEU A 472 24.58 9.82 -31.77
C LEU A 472 25.38 10.66 -32.79
N ASP A 473 26.61 11.01 -32.43
CA ASP A 473 27.55 11.66 -33.34
C ASP A 473 27.74 10.78 -34.60
N PRO A 474 27.74 11.36 -35.82
CA PRO A 474 27.95 10.60 -37.05
C PRO A 474 29.17 9.66 -37.05
N GLN A 475 30.20 9.95 -36.26
CA GLN A 475 31.37 9.08 -36.14
C GLN A 475 31.12 7.79 -35.35
N ASP A 476 30.16 7.79 -34.42
CA ASP A 476 29.84 6.65 -33.54
C ASP A 476 28.73 5.75 -34.09
N GLN A 477 27.91 6.26 -35.02
CA GLN A 477 26.81 5.53 -35.64
C GLN A 477 27.21 4.20 -36.30
N PRO A 478 28.37 4.06 -37.00
CA PRO A 478 28.76 2.79 -37.63
C PRO A 478 28.80 1.60 -36.65
N THR A 479 29.15 1.86 -35.39
CA THR A 479 29.26 0.84 -34.32
C THR A 479 27.91 0.22 -33.94
N PHE A 480 26.80 0.94 -34.16
CA PHE A 480 25.46 0.54 -33.72
C PHE A 480 24.49 0.23 -34.88
N THR A 481 25.00 0.16 -36.10
CA THR A 481 24.19 -0.03 -37.33
C THR A 481 23.32 -1.30 -37.28
N GLU A 482 23.83 -2.39 -36.71
CA GLU A 482 23.08 -3.66 -36.58
C GLU A 482 21.92 -3.53 -35.58
N LEU A 483 22.14 -2.86 -34.45
CA LEU A 483 21.10 -2.62 -33.45
C LEU A 483 19.98 -1.74 -34.03
N ALA A 484 20.35 -0.70 -34.79
CA ALA A 484 19.41 0.15 -35.49
C ALA A 484 18.63 -0.61 -36.58
N ALA A 485 19.28 -1.51 -37.32
CA ALA A 485 18.62 -2.34 -38.32
C ALA A 485 17.57 -3.27 -37.71
N VAL A 486 17.89 -3.92 -36.58
CA VAL A 486 16.96 -4.78 -35.84
C VAL A 486 15.76 -3.99 -35.32
N ALA A 487 16.00 -2.80 -34.74
CA ALA A 487 14.92 -1.93 -34.26
C ALA A 487 14.02 -1.43 -35.41
N ALA A 488 14.60 -1.11 -36.59
CA ALA A 488 13.85 -0.69 -37.77
C ALA A 488 12.98 -1.81 -38.35
N ASP A 489 13.49 -3.05 -38.40
CA ASP A 489 12.72 -4.19 -38.87
C ASP A 489 11.60 -4.58 -37.89
N GLU A 490 11.82 -4.39 -36.59
CA GLU A 490 10.77 -4.58 -35.58
C GLU A 490 9.65 -3.52 -35.69
N GLU A 491 9.99 -2.26 -35.98
CA GLU A 491 9.01 -1.20 -36.25
C GLU A 491 8.19 -1.50 -37.52
N LYS A 492 8.85 -1.96 -38.59
CA LYS A 492 8.17 -2.42 -39.82
C LYS A 492 7.21 -3.57 -39.54
N LEU A 493 7.64 -4.59 -38.79
CA LEU A 493 6.80 -5.73 -38.44
C LEU A 493 5.60 -5.32 -37.59
N THR A 494 5.78 -4.35 -36.69
CA THR A 494 4.69 -3.80 -35.87
C THR A 494 3.68 -3.05 -36.74
N ASN A 495 4.14 -2.25 -37.71
CA ASN A 495 3.30 -1.53 -38.67
C ASN A 495 2.57 -2.47 -39.66
N VAL A 496 3.19 -3.60 -40.04
CA VAL A 496 2.52 -4.62 -40.87
C VAL A 496 1.47 -5.39 -40.05
N ARG A 497 1.74 -5.66 -38.76
CA ARG A 497 0.79 -6.33 -37.87
C ARG A 497 -0.43 -5.46 -37.56
N SER A 498 -0.27 -4.16 -37.34
CA SER A 498 -1.39 -3.24 -37.13
C SER A 498 -2.28 -3.14 -38.38
N LYS A 499 -1.69 -3.04 -39.57
CA LYS A 499 -2.43 -3.05 -40.85
C LYS A 499 -3.16 -4.37 -41.14
N ARG A 500 -2.67 -5.51 -40.62
CA ARG A 500 -3.35 -6.82 -40.77
C ARG A 500 -4.58 -6.98 -39.88
N VAL A 501 -4.72 -6.20 -38.80
CA VAL A 501 -5.90 -6.26 -37.93
C VAL A 501 -7.14 -5.68 -38.63
N ASP A 502 -6.96 -4.72 -39.54
CA ASP A 502 -8.07 -4.12 -40.31
C ASP A 502 -8.60 -5.00 -41.46
N ILE A 503 -7.81 -5.93 -41.99
CA ILE A 503 -8.23 -6.78 -43.12
C ILE A 503 -9.21 -7.89 -42.69
N LYS A 504 -9.31 -8.21 -41.39
CA LYS A 504 -10.28 -9.20 -40.88
C LYS A 504 -11.74 -8.71 -40.88
N ALA A 505 -11.99 -7.45 -41.23
CA ALA A 505 -13.34 -6.90 -41.36
C ALA A 505 -13.99 -7.13 -42.75
N VAL A 506 -13.28 -7.71 -43.73
CA VAL A 506 -13.86 -8.05 -45.04
C VAL A 506 -14.13 -9.55 -45.13
N HIS A 507 -15.41 -9.91 -45.17
CA HIS A 507 -15.93 -11.27 -45.31
C HIS A 507 -15.19 -12.13 -46.34
N ALA A 508 -14.61 -13.25 -45.89
CA ALA A 508 -14.27 -14.35 -46.80
C ALA A 508 -15.59 -15.04 -47.23
N SER A 509 -16.04 -14.73 -48.45
CA SER A 509 -17.13 -15.45 -49.12
C SER A 509 -16.80 -16.95 -49.25
N PRO A 510 -17.78 -17.87 -49.11
CA PRO A 510 -17.58 -19.33 -49.15
C PRO A 510 -17.08 -19.91 -50.49
N ALA A 511 -16.78 -19.08 -51.49
CA ALA A 511 -16.42 -19.47 -52.85
C ALA A 511 -15.09 -20.26 -52.98
N HIS A 512 -14.36 -20.48 -51.89
CA HIS A 512 -13.05 -21.14 -51.89
C HIS A 512 -13.05 -22.58 -51.35
N LEU A 513 -14.21 -23.12 -50.94
CA LEU A 513 -14.35 -24.49 -50.45
C LEU A 513 -14.78 -25.47 -51.56
N THR A 514 -14.35 -26.73 -51.44
CA THR A 514 -14.66 -27.83 -52.39
C THR A 514 -16.17 -27.96 -52.61
N SER A 515 -16.65 -27.90 -53.87
CA SER A 515 -18.08 -28.10 -54.14
C SER A 515 -18.51 -29.50 -53.73
N LYS A 516 -19.77 -29.64 -53.28
CA LYS A 516 -20.29 -30.94 -52.81
C LYS A 516 -20.30 -31.99 -53.92
N GLU A 517 -20.39 -31.62 -55.20
CA GLU A 517 -20.37 -32.58 -56.31
C GLU A 517 -19.00 -33.23 -56.51
N LEU A 518 -17.90 -32.54 -56.18
CA LEU A 518 -16.54 -33.04 -56.35
C LEU A 518 -16.02 -33.85 -55.14
N ALA A 519 -16.71 -33.78 -54.00
CA ALA A 519 -16.28 -34.45 -52.77
C ALA A 519 -16.27 -35.99 -52.86
N GLY A 520 -17.09 -36.57 -53.76
CA GLY A 520 -17.16 -38.02 -54.01
C GLY A 520 -16.03 -38.57 -54.89
N LEU A 521 -15.32 -37.72 -55.63
CA LEU A 521 -14.20 -38.11 -56.49
C LEU A 521 -12.85 -38.08 -55.76
N LEU A 522 -12.84 -37.58 -54.52
CA LEU A 522 -11.64 -37.51 -53.69
C LEU A 522 -11.33 -38.87 -53.05
N PRO A 523 -10.05 -39.24 -52.89
CA PRO A 523 -9.68 -40.50 -52.24
C PRO A 523 -10.24 -40.55 -50.82
N GLN A 524 -11.10 -41.52 -50.53
CA GLN A 524 -11.67 -41.72 -49.21
C GLN A 524 -11.16 -43.04 -48.61
N GLY A 525 -10.40 -42.95 -47.53
CA GLY A 525 -9.85 -44.08 -46.80
C GLY A 525 -9.46 -43.69 -45.37
N LYS A 526 -9.50 -44.65 -44.42
CA LYS A 526 -9.17 -44.40 -43.01
C LYS A 526 -7.73 -43.88 -42.89
N GLY A 527 -7.59 -42.62 -42.48
CA GLY A 527 -6.31 -41.96 -42.25
C GLY A 527 -5.90 -40.93 -43.31
N PHE A 528 -6.71 -40.72 -44.36
CA PHE A 528 -6.50 -39.69 -45.37
C PHE A 528 -7.62 -38.65 -45.33
N THR A 529 -7.27 -37.38 -45.42
CA THR A 529 -8.22 -36.29 -45.71
C THR A 529 -7.73 -35.50 -46.90
N CYS A 530 -8.55 -35.38 -47.93
CA CYS A 530 -8.23 -34.64 -49.13
C CYS A 530 -9.20 -33.47 -49.31
N ARG A 531 -8.70 -32.28 -49.68
CA ARG A 531 -9.54 -31.11 -49.99
C ARG A 531 -8.99 -30.33 -51.17
N PHE A 532 -9.88 -29.77 -51.98
CA PHE A 532 -9.52 -28.80 -53.02
C PHE A 532 -9.77 -27.38 -52.51
N ASN A 533 -8.78 -26.51 -52.62
CA ASN A 533 -8.93 -25.07 -52.40
C ASN A 533 -8.68 -24.33 -53.71
N ARG A 534 -9.57 -23.42 -54.10
CA ARG A 534 -9.33 -22.54 -55.25
C ARG A 534 -8.48 -21.36 -54.81
N HIS A 535 -7.27 -21.24 -55.34
CA HIS A 535 -6.37 -20.13 -55.01
C HIS A 535 -7.05 -18.80 -55.39
N PRO A 536 -7.20 -17.85 -54.45
CA PRO A 536 -8.06 -16.68 -54.64
C PRO A 536 -7.58 -15.75 -55.76
N VAL A 537 -6.27 -15.73 -56.04
CA VAL A 537 -5.66 -14.88 -57.07
C VAL A 537 -5.47 -15.60 -58.39
N GLU A 538 -5.07 -16.88 -58.36
CA GLU A 538 -4.75 -17.62 -59.59
C GLU A 538 -5.97 -18.32 -60.21
N GLN A 539 -7.09 -18.37 -59.48
CA GLN A 539 -8.34 -19.02 -59.90
C GLN A 539 -8.20 -20.52 -60.25
N ARG A 540 -7.12 -21.16 -59.80
CA ARG A 540 -6.79 -22.59 -59.99
C ARG A 540 -7.12 -23.39 -58.73
N TYR A 541 -7.56 -24.63 -58.90
CA TYR A 541 -7.80 -25.54 -57.77
C TYR A 541 -6.50 -26.24 -57.37
N GLN A 542 -6.21 -26.22 -56.08
CA GLN A 542 -5.07 -26.90 -55.45
C GLN A 542 -5.59 -28.01 -54.55
N VAL A 543 -5.00 -29.20 -54.65
CA VAL A 543 -5.39 -30.37 -53.86
C VAL A 543 -4.45 -30.51 -52.68
N PHE A 544 -5.02 -30.68 -51.49
CA PHE A 544 -4.26 -30.96 -50.28
C PHE A 544 -4.67 -32.32 -49.75
N VAL A 545 -3.80 -33.31 -49.90
CA VAL A 545 -3.95 -34.65 -49.33
C VAL A 545 -3.16 -34.70 -48.03
N PHE A 546 -3.82 -35.07 -46.94
CA PHE A 546 -3.22 -35.17 -45.62
C PHE A 546 -3.33 -36.60 -45.11
N HIS A 547 -2.18 -37.22 -44.83
CA HIS A 547 -2.13 -38.56 -44.24
C HIS A 547 -1.79 -38.45 -42.75
N ALA A 548 -2.72 -38.90 -41.90
CA ALA A 548 -2.66 -38.70 -40.46
C ALA A 548 -1.49 -39.42 -39.75
N ALA A 549 -0.94 -40.49 -40.33
CA ALA A 549 0.10 -41.30 -39.69
C ALA A 549 1.52 -40.76 -39.89
N THR A 550 1.78 -40.09 -41.01
CA THR A 550 3.15 -39.66 -41.37
C THR A 550 3.35 -38.14 -41.24
N GLY A 551 2.28 -37.35 -41.13
CA GLY A 551 2.36 -35.90 -40.89
C GLY A 551 2.97 -35.08 -42.03
N ILE A 552 3.25 -35.68 -43.19
CA ILE A 552 3.82 -35.01 -44.36
C ILE A 552 2.70 -34.62 -45.32
N SER A 553 2.64 -33.34 -45.71
CA SER A 553 1.81 -32.87 -46.82
C SER A 553 2.69 -32.55 -48.03
N ALA A 554 2.52 -33.27 -49.14
CA ALA A 554 3.05 -32.81 -50.42
C ALA A 554 2.29 -33.41 -51.60
N GLY A 555 1.95 -32.56 -52.57
CA GLY A 555 1.51 -32.97 -53.90
C GLY A 555 0.79 -31.85 -54.66
N PHE A 556 1.50 -31.15 -55.55
CA PHE A 556 0.87 -30.32 -56.58
C PHE A 556 0.51 -31.22 -57.75
N ILE A 557 -0.78 -31.30 -58.09
CA ILE A 557 -1.22 -31.90 -59.37
C ILE A 557 -1.72 -30.75 -60.25
N LYS A 558 -1.00 -30.50 -61.34
CA LYS A 558 -1.41 -29.57 -62.39
C LYS A 558 -2.41 -30.31 -63.29
N LEU A 559 -3.71 -30.10 -63.07
CA LEU A 559 -4.72 -30.54 -64.03
C LEU A 559 -4.67 -29.58 -65.23
N LEU A 560 -4.14 -30.05 -66.35
CA LEU A 560 -4.29 -29.37 -67.63
C LEU A 560 -5.73 -29.56 -68.11
N PRO A 561 -6.35 -28.54 -68.73
CA PRO A 561 -7.67 -28.69 -69.32
C PRO A 561 -7.58 -29.73 -70.44
N ALA A 562 -8.54 -30.66 -70.49
CA ALA A 562 -8.74 -31.49 -71.66
C ALA A 562 -9.08 -30.57 -72.84
N SER A 563 -8.21 -30.51 -73.83
CA SER A 563 -8.51 -29.91 -75.12
C SER A 563 -9.52 -30.81 -75.86
N SER A 564 -10.57 -30.20 -76.39
CA SER A 564 -11.01 -30.54 -77.74
C SER A 564 -9.88 -30.29 -78.72
#